data_AF-A0A6V7S4P6-F1
#
_entry.id   AF-A0A6V7S4P6-F1
#
_cell.length_a   1.000
_cell.length_b   1.000
_cell.length_c   1.000
_cell.angle_alpha   90.00
_cell.angle_beta   90.00
_cell.angle_gamma   90.00
#
_symmetry.space_group_name_H-M   'P 1'
#
loop_
_entity.id
_entity.type
_entity.pdbx_description
1 polymer ?
#
loop_
_entity_poly.entity_id
_entity_poly.type
_entity_poly.pdbx_seq_one_letter_code
_entity_poly.pdbx_strand_id
1 'polypeptide(L)' 'MSDKSRRSFLLGIIIILVLFSFATFEPYRYMWVFLSICVSVLLIIDMMFFGPDKFIYDPFYSNWEKTHIKDL' A
#
# COMPACT_ATOMS: atom_id res chain seq x y z
N MET A 1 12.56 -0.13 10.27
CA MET A 1 11.35 0.72 10.34
C MET A 1 10.15 -0.21 10.55
N SER A 2 9.30 0.06 11.54
CA SER A 2 8.07 -0.75 11.76
C SER A 2 7.09 -0.60 10.59
N ASP A 3 6.30 -1.62 10.26
CA ASP A 3 5.31 -1.57 9.17
C ASP A 3 4.35 -0.40 9.32
N LYS A 4 3.91 -0.12 10.55
CA LYS A 4 3.07 1.04 10.86
C LYS A 4 3.76 2.35 10.51
N SER A 5 5.04 2.49 10.87
CA SER A 5 5.84 3.68 10.58
C SER A 5 6.01 3.87 9.08
N ARG A 6 6.35 2.80 8.34
CA ARG A 6 6.53 2.83 6.88
C ARG A 6 5.25 3.24 6.15
N ARG A 7 4.11 2.67 6.53
CA ARG A 7 2.78 3.01 5.97
C ARG A 7 2.37 4.44 6.27
N SER A 8 2.56 4.90 7.51
CA SER A 8 2.29 6.30 7.87
C SER A 8 3.17 7.28 7.08
N PHE A 9 4.42 6.92 6.83
CA PHE A 9 5.31 7.73 5.99
C PHE A 9 4.83 7.80 4.54
N LEU A 10 4.48 6.66 3.93
CA LEU A 10 3.93 6.61 2.57
C LEU A 10 2.62 7.40 2.45
N LEU A 11 1.71 7.26 3.43
CA LEU A 11 0.48 8.06 3.51
C LEU A 11 0.78 9.56 3.59
N GLY A 12 1.76 9.95 4.42
CA GLY A 12 2.20 11.34 4.52
C GLY A 12 2.71 11.89 3.19
N ILE A 13 3.52 11.13 2.46
CA ILE A 13 3.98 11.50 1.11
C ILE A 13 2.80 11.69 0.16
N ILE A 14 1.84 10.76 0.14
CA ILE A 14 0.66 10.85 -0.73
C ILE A 14 -0.11 12.14 -0.46
N ILE A 15 -0.36 12.47 0.81
CA ILE A 15 -1.06 13.71 1.19
C ILE A 15 -0.30 14.93 0.67
N ILE A 16 1.03 14.99 0.86
CA ILE A 16 1.85 16.10 0.37
C ILE A 16 1.78 16.22 -1.16
N LEU A 17 1.90 15.10 -1.88
CA LEU A 17 1.84 15.09 -3.34
C LEU A 17 0.48 15.56 -3.87
N VAL A 18 -0.60 15.14 -3.23
CA VAL A 18 -1.96 15.60 -3.58
C VAL A 18 -2.08 17.09 -3.34
N LEU A 19 -1.64 17.62 -2.20
CA LEU A 19 -1.67 19.07 -1.94
C LEU A 19 -0.84 19.85 -2.97
N PHE A 20 0.34 19.33 -3.36
CA PHE A 20 1.18 19.95 -4.39
C PHE A 20 0.52 19.94 -5.77
N SER A 21 -0.28 18.93 -6.10
CA SER A 21 -1.03 18.92 -7.36
C SER A 21 -2.03 20.08 -7.48
N PHE A 22 -2.57 20.56 -6.36
CA PHE A 22 -3.43 21.75 -6.31
C PHE A 22 -2.64 23.06 -6.25
N ALA A 23 -1.49 23.07 -5.58
CA ALA A 23 -0.67 24.28 -5.38
C ALA A 23 0.27 24.60 -6.57
N THR A 24 0.53 23.65 -7.46
CA THR A 24 1.46 23.80 -8.57
C THR A 24 0.87 24.54 -9.78
N PHE A 25 1.72 24.98 -10.71
CA PHE A 25 1.29 25.57 -11.97
C PHE A 25 0.63 24.53 -12.88
N GLU A 26 -0.40 24.94 -13.62
CA GLU A 26 -1.18 24.11 -14.57
C GLU A 26 -0.38 23.09 -15.39
N PRO A 27 0.74 23.43 -16.08
CA PRO A 27 1.47 22.47 -16.90
C PRO A 27 2.06 21.29 -16.11
N TYR A 28 2.30 21.46 -14.82
CA TYR A 28 2.88 20.41 -13.97
C TYR A 28 1.85 19.67 -13.13
N ARG A 29 0.57 20.09 -13.13
CA ARG A 29 -0.47 19.47 -12.29
C ARG A 29 -0.55 17.96 -12.50
N TYR A 30 -0.58 17.53 -13.76
CA TYR A 30 -0.68 16.10 -14.09
C TYR A 30 0.54 15.29 -13.66
N MET A 31 1.73 15.89 -13.62
CA MET A 31 2.94 15.23 -13.10
C MET A 31 2.76 14.87 -11.61
N TRP A 32 2.26 15.80 -10.80
CA TRP A 32 2.03 15.58 -9.37
C TRP A 32 0.90 14.58 -9.11
N VAL A 33 -0.18 14.63 -9.91
CA VAL A 33 -1.26 13.63 -9.85
C VAL A 33 -0.74 12.24 -10.21
N PHE A 34 0.06 12.11 -11.28
CA PHE A 34 0.64 10.83 -11.65
C PHE A 34 1.56 10.28 -10.55
N LEU A 35 2.40 11.13 -9.97
CA LEU A 35 3.28 10.74 -8.88
C LEU A 35 2.51 10.26 -7.64
N SER A 36 1.41 10.92 -7.28
CA SER A 36 0.57 10.49 -6.16
C SER A 36 -0.08 9.12 -6.41
N ILE A 37 -0.48 8.84 -7.66
CA ILE A 37 -0.99 7.52 -8.06
C ILE A 37 0.11 6.45 -7.92
N CYS A 38 1.31 6.70 -8.43
CA CYS A 38 2.42 5.75 -8.32
C CYS A 38 2.74 5.40 -6.85
N VAL A 39 2.82 6.41 -5.97
CA VAL A 39 3.07 6.17 -4.54
C VAL A 39 1.89 5.45 -3.87
N SER A 40 0.66 5.72 -4.30
CA SER A 40 -0.53 5.01 -3.80
C SER A 40 -0.48 3.52 -4.16
N VAL A 41 -0.05 3.17 -5.37
CA VAL A 41 0.15 1.76 -5.76
C VAL A 41 1.21 1.09 -4.88
N LEU A 42 2.31 1.78 -4.58
CA LEU A 42 3.33 1.25 -3.66
C LEU A 42 2.77 1.01 -2.26
N LEU A 43 1.91 1.90 -1.75
CA LEU A 43 1.23 1.71 -0.47
C LEU A 43 0.29 0.50 -0.50
N ILE A 44 -0.45 0.29 -1.58
CA ILE A 44 -1.32 -0.89 -1.73
C ILE A 44 -0.50 -2.17 -1.71
N ILE A 45 0.61 -2.22 -2.46
CA ILE A 45 1.54 -3.36 -2.44
C ILE A 45 2.09 -3.59 -1.02
N ASP A 46 2.48 -2.52 -0.32
CA ASP A 46 2.94 -2.63 1.07
C ASP A 46 1.87 -3.21 2.01
N MET A 47 0.62 -2.76 1.84
CA MET A 47 -0.52 -3.25 2.61
C MET A 47 -0.75 -4.74 2.38
N MET A 48 -0.69 -5.18 1.12
CA MET A 48 -0.96 -6.57 0.73
C MET A 48 0.16 -7.54 1.15
N PHE A 49 1.43 -7.15 1.02
CA PHE A 49 2.54 -8.13 1.09
C PHE A 49 3.42 -8.00 2.34
N PHE A 50 3.42 -6.86 3.02
CA PHE A 50 4.37 -6.58 4.11
C PHE A 50 3.68 -6.33 5.46
N GLY A 51 2.42 -6.74 5.61
CA GLY A 51 1.68 -6.66 6.88
C GLY A 51 1.73 -7.94 7.72
N PRO A 52 1.22 -7.89 8.96
CA PRO A 52 1.03 -9.09 9.78
C PRO A 52 0.07 -10.08 9.09
N ASP A 53 -0.99 -9.54 8.46
CA ASP A 53 -1.94 -10.29 7.62
C ASP A 53 -1.49 -10.28 6.15
N LYS A 54 -0.19 -10.49 5.90
CA LYS A 54 0.32 -10.56 4.53
C LYS A 54 -0.45 -11.60 3.74
N PHE A 55 -0.75 -11.27 2.49
CA PHE A 55 -1.26 -12.25 1.54
C PHE A 55 -0.19 -13.34 1.34
N ILE A 56 -0.42 -14.51 1.93
CA ILE A 56 0.41 -15.69 1.71
C ILE A 56 -0.17 -16.41 0.50
N TYR A 57 0.42 -16.20 -0.67
CA TYR A 57 0.09 -17.00 -1.84
C TYR A 57 0.54 -18.44 -1.59
N ASP A 58 -0.44 -19.32 -1.39
CA ASP A 58 -0.22 -20.75 -1.22
C ASP A 58 -0.93 -21.49 -2.37
N PRO A 59 -0.18 -21.97 -3.38
CA PRO A 59 -0.76 -22.63 -4.55
C PRO A 59 -1.56 -23.89 -4.19
N PHE A 60 -1.32 -24.46 -3.01
CA PHE A 60 -1.91 -25.72 -2.56
C PHE A 60 -2.92 -25.53 -1.44
N TYR A 61 -3.25 -24.28 -1.06
CA TYR A 61 -4.21 -23.97 0.02
C TYR A 61 -3.90 -24.64 1.37
N SER A 62 -2.67 -25.07 1.62
CA SER A 62 -2.27 -25.73 2.87
C SER A 62 -2.52 -24.87 4.12
N ASN A 63 -2.45 -23.54 3.98
CA ASN A 63 -2.81 -22.59 5.04
C ASN A 63 -4.31 -22.63 5.38
N TRP A 64 -5.17 -22.83 4.37
CA TRP A 64 -6.62 -22.96 4.58
C TRP A 64 -6.95 -24.30 5.26
N GLU A 65 -6.33 -25.38 4.79
CA GLU A 65 -6.47 -26.73 5.35
C GLU A 65 -6.08 -26.76 6.84
N LYS A 66 -4.92 -26.21 7.20
CA LYS A 66 -4.46 -26.14 8.61
C LYS A 66 -5.37 -25.32 9.51
N THR A 67 -6.05 -24.31 8.98
CA THR A 67 -6.98 -23.48 9.75
C THR A 67 -8.24 -24.25 10.09
N HIS A 68 -8.77 -25.07 9.17
CA HIS A 68 -10.05 -25.77 9.34
C HIS A 68 -9.92 -27.15 9.98
N ILE A 69 -8.72 -27.77 9.96
CA ILE A 69 -8.46 -29.02 10.69
C ILE A 69 -8.41 -28.79 12.21
N LYS A 70 -8.07 -27.59 12.68
CA LYS A 70 -8.05 -27.27 14.12
C LYS A 70 -9.44 -27.17 14.76
N ASP A 71 -10.48 -27.03 13.95
CA ASP A 71 -11.87 -26.92 14.40
C ASP A 71 -12.62 -28.27 14.41
N LEU A 72 -11.90 -29.37 14.16
CA LEU A 72 -12.34 -30.77 14.23
C LEU A 72 -11.72 -31.47 15.45
#